data_AF-A0A6C0BJI2-F1
#
_entry.id   AF-A0A6C0BJI2-F1
#
_cell.length_a   1.000
_cell.length_b   1.000
_cell.length_c   1.000
_cell.angle_alpha   90.00
_cell.angle_beta   90.00
_cell.angle_gamma   90.00
#
_symmetry.space_group_name_H-M   'P 1'
#
loop_
_entity.id
_entity.type
_entity.pdbx_description
1 polymer ?
#
loop_
_entity_poly.entity_id
_entity_poly.type
_entity_poly.pdbx_seq_one_letter_code
_entity_poly.pdbx_strand_id
1 'polypeptide(L)'
;MSSTRGQFFSERNEAMLDRLLYNDFQRRIGGDLEEKQKERLVKTVRHYMNEVYENLGEQPVQKLNTEVLAAVVPDYIGYLRRQQKDEKPVDLLHGDVASRFTQVQNERQEGREAPPSAPDFRLSLEDSTTAPSMSMFEQIKKQREAETLFDRSMPASLGSMPASGGLNDYVASTDLVRRENTEANRRDELLLQQRAASRAIVPKVQMVVPPDPRRVLFGDSLGLAPSGLLTQLTNDAQANPTTLPDAMRTRSVLPQDVIQKQEDILSYRENEYNLHVYSADRDWVSNSTENRYNFSINFDPANNRPGFGFSTAANIKFKNIVRIEFVKAILPTEGIDVLVAQTTDLSYNTNINVNILSFPYLMVRMKELDTNNYGTNNNIDNAFSLIQYDANWVSDNTANNRGYLAMIPKFMKCQKVYHPTPLATLQKLSFQIARPDGSLVSDDLDTVDISGFLLSSQLKTNPAATTTLGTKYADTSGAYIWIQTKKWFNKYSISQGDRLVFKNIVFPTASVNGGSPDFLSYIQRAAGHVVVDVGRFQKVSTATSFATGGNIQGYCNYIILRNNFQDPTTGSVSLQNFGGNATNNTALVNSLPGAAMVSGRAINMNHQTHFVLRIITRDMDSSTRLRPDNM
;
A
#
# COMPACT_ATOMS: atom_id res chain seq x y z
N MET A 1 -28.00 42.24 -58.89
CA MET A 1 -27.18 42.46 -57.68
C MET A 1 -27.83 41.69 -56.53
N SER A 2 -27.20 40.62 -56.06
CA SER A 2 -27.76 39.78 -54.98
C SER A 2 -27.55 40.52 -53.65
N SER A 3 -28.64 40.90 -52.97
CA SER A 3 -28.58 41.56 -51.66
C SER A 3 -27.87 40.65 -50.66
N THR A 4 -26.98 41.22 -49.86
CA THR A 4 -26.23 40.54 -48.79
C THR A 4 -27.16 39.75 -47.86
N ARG A 5 -28.40 40.24 -47.67
CA ARG A 5 -29.48 39.54 -46.96
C ARG A 5 -29.82 38.20 -47.60
N GLY A 6 -30.01 38.17 -48.92
CA GLY A 6 -30.38 36.96 -49.65
C GLY A 6 -29.27 35.92 -49.69
N GLN A 7 -28.01 36.33 -49.59
CA GLN A 7 -26.87 35.42 -49.51
C GLN A 7 -26.71 34.82 -48.10
N PHE A 8 -26.88 35.65 -47.07
CA PHE A 8 -26.76 35.21 -45.69
C PHE A 8 -27.88 34.25 -45.27
N PHE A 9 -29.13 34.53 -45.63
CA PHE A 9 -30.28 33.65 -45.40
C PHE A 9 -30.49 32.59 -46.50
N SER A 10 -29.49 32.33 -47.34
CA SER A 10 -29.60 31.27 -48.34
C SER A 10 -29.56 29.90 -47.67
N GLU A 11 -30.37 28.95 -48.15
CA GLU A 11 -30.37 27.55 -47.66
C GLU A 11 -28.97 26.93 -47.72
N ARG A 12 -28.15 27.34 -48.70
CA ARG A 12 -26.77 26.90 -48.84
C ARG A 12 -25.87 27.40 -47.71
N ASN A 13 -26.06 28.64 -47.24
CA ASN A 13 -25.28 29.20 -46.14
C ASN A 13 -25.72 28.61 -44.80
N GLU A 14 -27.04 28.45 -44.60
CA GLU A 14 -27.59 27.78 -43.41
C GLU A 14 -27.09 26.33 -43.29
N ALA A 15 -27.19 25.53 -44.36
CA ALA A 15 -26.70 24.15 -44.36
C ALA A 15 -25.18 24.05 -44.14
N MET A 16 -24.41 25.06 -44.56
CA MET A 16 -22.98 25.14 -44.28
C MET A 16 -22.72 25.34 -42.78
N LEU A 17 -23.44 26.26 -42.14
CA LEU A 17 -23.32 26.54 -40.70
C LEU A 17 -23.75 25.32 -39.88
N ASP A 18 -24.87 24.69 -40.22
CA ASP A 18 -25.36 23.48 -39.56
C ASP A 18 -24.35 22.34 -39.66
N ARG A 19 -23.76 22.10 -40.85
CA ARG A 19 -22.77 21.04 -41.04
C ARG A 19 -21.48 21.31 -40.26
N LEU A 20 -21.04 22.57 -40.18
CA LEU A 20 -19.86 22.94 -39.40
C LEU A 20 -20.08 22.72 -37.91
N LEU A 21 -21.21 23.20 -37.38
CA LEU A 21 -21.56 23.04 -35.96
C LEU A 21 -21.80 21.58 -35.61
N TYR A 22 -22.45 20.82 -36.48
CA TYR A 22 -22.67 19.40 -36.29
C TYR A 22 -21.35 18.63 -36.14
N ASN A 23 -20.40 18.84 -37.05
CA ASN A 23 -19.09 18.22 -36.99
C ASN A 23 -18.29 18.65 -35.75
N ASP A 24 -18.40 19.93 -35.35
CA ASP A 24 -17.72 20.44 -34.15
C ASP A 24 -18.28 19.76 -32.88
N PHE A 25 -19.60 19.66 -32.74
CA PHE A 25 -20.22 19.01 -31.59
C PHE A 25 -20.01 17.50 -31.55
N GLN A 26 -20.03 16.83 -32.71
CA GLN A 26 -19.72 15.41 -32.80
C GLN A 26 -18.28 15.12 -32.34
N ARG A 27 -17.32 15.97 -32.71
CA ARG A 27 -15.93 15.88 -32.23
C ARG A 27 -15.80 16.13 -30.73
N ARG A 28 -16.56 17.09 -30.18
CA ARG A 28 -16.50 17.44 -28.75
C ARG A 28 -17.15 16.41 -27.83
N ILE A 29 -18.21 15.75 -28.30
CA ILE A 29 -19.01 14.80 -27.50
C ILE A 29 -18.51 13.36 -27.69
N GLY A 30 -17.79 13.06 -28.77
CA GLY A 30 -17.25 11.73 -29.04
C GLY A 30 -18.30 10.72 -29.55
N GLY A 31 -19.45 11.19 -30.02
CA GLY A 31 -20.56 10.39 -30.52
C GLY A 31 -21.53 11.20 -31.41
N ASP A 32 -22.43 10.51 -32.11
CA ASP A 32 -23.43 11.15 -32.97
C ASP A 32 -24.50 11.87 -32.14
N LEU A 33 -24.98 13.04 -32.59
CA LEU A 33 -26.05 13.77 -31.89
C LEU A 33 -27.41 13.04 -32.07
N GLU A 34 -28.21 12.99 -31.00
CA GLU A 34 -29.57 12.45 -31.05
C GLU A 34 -30.47 13.27 -31.99
N GLU A 35 -31.52 12.68 -32.56
CA GLU A 35 -32.42 13.36 -33.51
C GLU A 35 -33.04 14.64 -32.94
N LYS A 36 -33.41 14.63 -31.65
CA LYS A 36 -33.93 15.83 -30.96
C LYS A 36 -32.88 16.92 -30.77
N GLN A 37 -31.61 16.53 -30.61
CA GLN A 37 -30.49 17.45 -30.47
C GLN A 37 -30.19 18.10 -31.84
N LYS A 38 -30.20 17.31 -32.92
CA LYS A 38 -30.10 17.79 -34.30
C LYS A 38 -31.17 18.82 -34.63
N GLU A 39 -32.44 18.51 -34.36
CA GLU A 39 -33.54 19.44 -34.64
C GLU A 39 -33.43 20.74 -33.83
N ARG A 40 -32.95 20.65 -32.58
CA ARG A 40 -32.73 21.83 -31.75
C ARG A 40 -31.60 22.71 -32.27
N LEU A 41 -30.49 22.11 -32.70
CA LEU A 41 -29.34 22.84 -33.23
C LEU A 41 -29.75 23.69 -34.45
N VAL A 42 -30.45 23.11 -35.41
CA VAL A 42 -30.94 23.82 -36.61
C VAL A 42 -31.86 24.99 -36.24
N LYS A 43 -32.76 24.79 -35.27
CA LYS A 43 -33.63 25.87 -34.76
C LYS A 43 -32.84 27.00 -34.10
N THR A 44 -31.81 26.65 -33.32
CA THR A 44 -30.94 27.64 -32.68
C THR A 44 -30.11 28.42 -33.71
N VAL A 45 -29.58 27.77 -34.74
CA VAL A 45 -28.86 28.43 -35.84
C VAL A 45 -29.77 29.43 -36.55
N ARG A 46 -30.99 29.03 -36.94
CA ARG A 46 -31.95 29.96 -37.57
C ARG A 46 -32.31 31.15 -36.69
N HIS A 47 -32.48 30.92 -35.39
CA HIS A 47 -32.80 31.98 -34.44
C HIS A 47 -31.68 33.03 -34.40
N TYR A 48 -30.44 32.58 -34.22
CA TYR A 48 -29.28 33.48 -34.16
C TYR A 48 -28.92 34.10 -35.51
N MET A 49 -29.20 33.44 -36.64
CA MET A 49 -29.06 34.09 -37.95
C MET A 49 -29.99 35.31 -38.06
N ASN A 50 -31.23 35.21 -37.62
CA ASN A 50 -32.14 36.37 -37.61
C ASN A 50 -31.66 37.46 -36.65
N GLU A 51 -31.31 37.09 -35.41
CA GLU A 51 -30.90 38.03 -34.37
C GLU A 51 -29.59 38.77 -34.71
N VAL A 52 -28.59 38.05 -35.24
CA VAL A 52 -27.31 38.63 -35.66
C VAL A 52 -27.52 39.60 -36.82
N TYR A 53 -28.40 39.28 -37.77
CA TYR A 53 -28.70 40.18 -38.87
C TYR A 53 -29.50 41.42 -38.42
N GLU A 54 -30.44 41.28 -37.49
CA GLU A 54 -31.17 42.41 -36.90
C GLU A 54 -30.23 43.37 -36.15
N ASN A 55 -29.24 42.82 -35.44
CA ASN A 55 -28.30 43.62 -34.64
C ASN A 55 -27.17 44.26 -35.44
N LEU A 56 -26.64 43.60 -36.48
CA LEU A 56 -25.47 44.07 -37.23
C LEU A 56 -25.80 44.63 -38.62
N GLY A 57 -27.00 44.38 -39.14
CA GLY A 57 -27.44 44.84 -40.45
C GLY A 57 -26.64 44.25 -41.63
N GLU A 58 -26.49 45.02 -42.70
CA GLU A 58 -25.75 44.59 -43.92
C GLU A 58 -24.23 44.61 -43.73
N GLN A 59 -23.71 43.57 -43.09
CA GLN A 59 -22.27 43.26 -43.01
C GLN A 59 -21.90 42.14 -43.99
N PRO A 60 -20.60 41.98 -44.32
CA PRO A 60 -20.14 40.85 -45.14
C PRO A 60 -20.60 39.52 -44.53
N VAL A 61 -21.12 38.61 -45.36
CA VAL A 61 -21.67 37.30 -44.95
C VAL A 61 -20.71 36.52 -44.06
N GLN A 62 -19.41 36.61 -44.31
CA GLN A 62 -18.37 35.97 -43.49
C GLN A 62 -18.37 36.46 -42.04
N LYS A 63 -18.54 37.78 -41.83
CA LYS A 63 -18.57 38.39 -40.50
C LYS A 63 -19.86 38.05 -39.75
N LEU A 64 -20.99 38.01 -40.46
CA LEU A 64 -22.27 37.57 -39.89
C LEU A 64 -22.20 36.09 -39.49
N ASN A 65 -21.63 35.24 -40.35
CA ASN A 65 -21.44 33.82 -40.04
C ASN A 65 -20.56 33.59 -38.81
N THR A 66 -19.47 34.36 -38.65
CA THR A 66 -18.61 34.24 -37.46
C THR A 66 -19.34 34.62 -36.17
N GLU A 67 -20.20 35.64 -36.22
CA GLU A 67 -21.00 36.06 -35.06
C GLU A 67 -22.11 35.05 -34.73
N VAL A 68 -22.76 34.48 -35.74
CA VAL A 68 -23.72 33.37 -35.53
C VAL A 68 -23.04 32.18 -34.86
N LEU A 69 -21.85 31.78 -35.33
CA LEU A 69 -21.11 30.68 -34.71
C LEU A 69 -20.69 31.03 -33.28
N ALA A 70 -20.25 32.27 -33.02
CA ALA A 70 -19.87 32.73 -31.69
C ALA A 70 -21.05 32.74 -30.70
N ALA A 71 -22.27 33.01 -31.17
CA ALA A 71 -23.48 33.02 -30.36
C ALA A 71 -24.08 31.61 -30.15
N VAL A 72 -24.15 30.79 -31.21
CA VAL A 72 -24.80 29.46 -31.17
C VAL A 72 -24.03 28.49 -30.29
N VAL A 73 -22.68 28.50 -30.35
CA VAL A 73 -21.85 27.54 -29.62
C VAL A 73 -22.06 27.57 -28.11
N PRO A 74 -21.97 28.72 -27.41
CA PRO A 74 -22.17 28.77 -25.96
C PRO A 74 -23.62 28.44 -25.56
N ASP A 75 -24.63 28.86 -26.31
CA ASP A 75 -26.03 28.56 -26.00
C ASP A 75 -26.32 27.05 -26.11
N TYR A 76 -25.85 26.42 -27.18
CA TYR A 76 -26.06 24.99 -27.41
C TYR A 76 -25.28 24.12 -26.41
N ILE A 77 -24.06 24.52 -26.01
CA ILE A 77 -23.32 23.88 -24.90
C ILE A 77 -24.10 24.02 -23.59
N GLY A 78 -24.68 25.19 -23.33
CA GLY A 78 -25.55 25.42 -22.17
C GLY A 78 -26.75 24.50 -22.16
N TYR A 79 -27.38 24.27 -23.31
CA TYR A 79 -28.47 23.31 -23.48
C TYR A 79 -28.02 21.87 -23.19
N LEU A 80 -26.91 21.41 -23.78
CA LEU A 80 -26.38 20.06 -23.53
C LEU A 80 -26.02 19.84 -22.05
N ARG A 81 -25.43 20.84 -21.39
CA ARG A 81 -25.14 20.78 -19.94
C ARG A 81 -26.40 20.72 -19.10
N ARG A 82 -27.47 21.41 -19.48
CA ARG A 82 -28.76 21.35 -18.79
C ARG A 82 -29.43 19.99 -18.95
N GLN A 83 -29.37 19.41 -20.15
CA GLN A 83 -29.91 18.07 -20.41
C GLN A 83 -29.18 16.99 -19.58
N GLN A 84 -27.88 17.15 -19.32
CA GLN A 84 -27.13 16.27 -18.41
C GLN A 84 -27.48 16.47 -16.92
N LYS A 85 -28.17 17.55 -16.54
CA LYS A 85 -28.39 17.98 -15.15
C LYS A 85 -29.82 17.79 -14.65
N ASP A 86 -30.70 17.16 -15.42
CA ASP A 86 -32.11 16.94 -15.07
C ASP A 86 -32.38 15.69 -14.20
N GLU A 87 -31.37 15.21 -13.46
CA GLU A 87 -31.62 14.44 -12.23
C GLU A 87 -31.72 15.42 -11.04
N LYS A 88 -32.97 15.72 -10.66
CA LYS A 88 -33.51 16.45 -9.49
C LYS A 88 -32.53 17.26 -8.61
N PRO A 89 -32.82 18.55 -8.31
CA PRO A 89 -31.95 19.37 -7.47
C PRO A 89 -32.08 18.96 -5.99
N VAL A 90 -30.98 18.51 -5.39
CA VAL A 90 -30.86 18.33 -3.94
C VAL A 90 -30.24 19.58 -3.32
N ASP A 91 -30.98 20.09 -2.35
CA ASP A 91 -30.69 21.12 -1.36
C ASP A 91 -29.19 21.41 -1.10
N LEU A 92 -28.76 22.64 -1.41
CA LEU A 92 -27.37 23.14 -1.35
C LEU A 92 -26.78 23.20 0.08
N LEU A 93 -27.57 22.92 1.11
CA LEU A 93 -27.09 22.85 2.49
C LEU A 93 -26.63 21.46 2.95
N HIS A 94 -26.89 20.40 2.20
CA HIS A 94 -26.56 19.01 2.58
C HIS A 94 -25.69 18.26 1.55
N GLY A 95 -25.00 18.97 0.66
CA GLY A 95 -24.18 18.36 -0.39
C GLY A 95 -23.07 17.43 0.13
N ASP A 96 -23.01 16.22 -0.44
CA ASP A 96 -22.08 15.16 -0.10
C ASP A 96 -20.61 15.57 -0.32
N VAL A 97 -19.74 15.20 0.62
CA VAL A 97 -18.34 15.66 0.73
C VAL A 97 -17.52 15.30 -0.52
N ALA A 98 -17.89 14.20 -1.19
CA ALA A 98 -17.25 13.77 -2.43
C ALA A 98 -17.44 14.78 -3.57
N SER A 99 -18.63 15.39 -3.69
CA SER A 99 -18.91 16.35 -4.76
C SER A 99 -18.14 17.66 -4.58
N ARG A 100 -18.01 18.13 -3.33
CA ARG A 100 -17.17 19.28 -2.97
C ARG A 100 -15.69 19.00 -3.21
N PHE A 101 -15.23 17.78 -2.92
CA PHE A 101 -13.84 17.41 -3.14
C PHE A 101 -13.48 17.43 -4.63
N THR A 102 -14.35 16.92 -5.50
CA THR A 102 -14.13 16.92 -6.95
C THR A 102 -14.14 18.34 -7.53
N GLN A 103 -15.02 19.22 -7.03
CA GLN A 103 -15.05 20.62 -7.45
C GLN A 103 -13.77 21.37 -7.05
N VAL A 104 -13.27 21.12 -5.83
CA VAL A 104 -12.00 21.70 -5.34
C VAL A 104 -10.78 21.11 -6.05
N GLN A 105 -10.84 19.86 -6.52
CA GLN A 105 -9.79 19.27 -7.36
C GLN A 105 -9.76 19.89 -8.76
N ASN A 106 -10.93 20.14 -9.37
CA ASN A 106 -11.01 20.75 -10.69
C ASN A 106 -10.54 22.22 -10.68
N GLU A 107 -10.91 23.00 -9.67
CA GLU A 107 -10.40 24.38 -9.50
C GLU A 107 -8.87 24.43 -9.30
N ARG A 108 -8.26 23.34 -8.80
CA ARG A 108 -6.80 23.22 -8.67
C ARG A 108 -6.09 22.77 -9.96
N GLN A 109 -6.81 22.22 -10.94
CA GLN A 109 -6.23 21.71 -12.18
C GLN A 109 -6.25 22.72 -13.34
N GLU A 110 -7.16 23.69 -13.35
CA GLU A 110 -7.29 24.69 -14.43
C GLU A 110 -6.09 25.66 -14.57
N GLY A 111 -5.04 25.53 -13.75
CA GLY A 111 -3.85 26.40 -13.78
C GLY A 111 -2.54 25.75 -14.26
N ARG A 112 -2.53 24.48 -14.70
CA ARG A 112 -1.32 23.85 -15.24
C ARG A 112 -1.35 23.85 -16.77
N GLU A 113 -0.66 24.82 -17.37
CA GLU A 113 -0.25 24.68 -18.77
C GLU A 113 0.59 23.41 -18.93
N ALA A 114 0.34 22.65 -19.98
CA ALA A 114 1.05 21.42 -20.28
C ALA A 114 2.57 21.70 -20.41
N PRO A 115 3.44 20.82 -19.89
CA PRO A 115 4.89 21.00 -20.05
C PRO A 115 5.26 21.00 -21.54
N PRO A 116 6.27 21.78 -21.96
CA PRO A 116 6.70 21.83 -23.35
C PRO A 116 7.11 20.43 -23.83
N SER A 117 6.72 20.08 -25.05
CA SER A 117 7.08 18.79 -25.66
C SER A 117 8.59 18.65 -25.72
N ALA A 118 9.10 17.48 -25.29
CA ALA A 118 10.52 17.17 -25.29
C ALA A 118 11.14 17.35 -26.70
N PRO A 119 12.39 17.85 -26.79
CA PRO A 119 13.08 17.98 -28.07
C PRO A 119 13.32 16.61 -28.71
N ASP A 120 13.03 16.51 -30.01
CA ASP A 120 13.18 15.29 -30.79
C ASP A 120 14.65 15.06 -31.16
N PHE A 121 15.22 13.94 -30.73
CA PHE A 121 16.62 13.54 -31.00
C PHE A 121 16.73 12.53 -32.14
N ARG A 122 15.69 12.37 -32.96
CA ARG A 122 15.78 11.57 -34.19
C ARG A 122 16.54 12.37 -35.24
N LEU A 123 17.79 11.98 -35.47
CA LEU A 123 18.50 12.30 -36.71
C LEU A 123 17.68 11.74 -37.87
N SER A 124 17.00 12.63 -38.61
CA SER A 124 16.25 12.31 -39.82
C SER A 124 17.18 11.63 -40.82
N LEU A 125 16.99 10.34 -41.04
CA LEU A 125 17.78 9.54 -41.96
C LEU A 125 17.16 9.55 -43.37
N GLU A 126 16.71 10.70 -43.84
CA GLU A 126 16.14 10.90 -45.17
C GLU A 126 16.52 12.31 -45.64
N ASP A 127 17.66 12.44 -46.32
CA ASP A 127 17.70 12.93 -47.71
C ASP A 127 19.14 12.94 -48.22
N SER A 128 19.29 12.38 -49.42
CA SER A 128 20.52 12.39 -50.19
C SER A 128 20.74 13.76 -50.85
N THR A 129 21.99 14.04 -51.24
CA THR A 129 22.42 15.18 -52.09
C THR A 129 22.80 16.49 -51.39
N THR A 130 23.82 16.47 -50.54
CA THR A 130 25.10 17.19 -50.73
C THR A 130 25.98 17.00 -49.50
N ALA A 131 27.16 16.42 -49.71
CA ALA A 131 28.15 16.18 -48.67
C ALA A 131 28.65 17.51 -48.06
N PRO A 132 29.25 17.54 -46.84
CA PRO A 132 29.98 16.38 -46.34
C PRO A 132 30.00 16.19 -44.81
N SER A 133 29.42 15.08 -44.36
CA SER A 133 29.86 14.36 -43.16
C SER A 133 31.38 14.10 -43.15
N MET A 134 32.00 14.06 -44.33
CA MET A 134 33.45 14.05 -44.52
C MET A 134 34.17 15.33 -44.08
N SER A 135 33.60 16.54 -44.23
CA SER A 135 34.26 17.77 -43.75
C SER A 135 34.12 17.92 -42.25
N MET A 136 32.97 17.53 -41.68
CA MET A 136 32.81 17.40 -40.23
C MET A 136 33.80 16.38 -39.66
N PHE A 137 34.00 15.25 -40.34
CA PHE A 137 34.97 14.24 -39.92
C PHE A 137 36.42 14.74 -40.04
N GLU A 138 36.78 15.43 -41.12
CA GLU A 138 38.10 16.07 -41.24
C GLU A 138 38.31 17.16 -40.19
N GLN A 139 37.28 17.93 -39.86
CA GLN A 139 37.36 19.00 -38.86
C GLN A 139 37.54 18.41 -37.45
N ILE A 140 36.81 17.33 -37.12
CA ILE A 140 36.94 16.60 -35.85
C ILE A 140 38.29 15.87 -35.77
N LYS A 141 38.77 15.30 -36.88
CA LYS A 141 40.09 14.65 -36.95
C LYS A 141 41.21 15.66 -36.74
N LYS A 142 41.13 16.82 -37.41
CA LYS A 142 42.09 17.93 -37.26
C LYS A 142 42.08 18.50 -35.85
N GLN A 143 40.92 18.52 -35.19
CA GLN A 143 40.79 18.98 -33.80
C GLN A 143 41.47 18.01 -32.82
N ARG A 144 41.32 16.68 -33.00
CA ARG A 144 42.05 15.69 -32.18
C ARG A 144 43.55 15.67 -32.44
N GLU A 145 43.98 15.90 -33.69
CA GLU A 145 45.40 16.02 -34.03
C GLU A 145 46.03 17.27 -33.41
N ALA A 146 45.27 18.37 -33.29
CA ALA A 146 45.71 19.59 -32.60
C ALA A 146 45.83 19.39 -31.07
N GLU A 147 44.89 18.68 -30.45
CA GLU A 147 44.95 18.36 -29.01
C GLU A 147 46.12 17.42 -28.68
N THR A 148 46.36 16.40 -29.52
CA THR A 148 47.48 15.46 -29.33
C THR A 148 48.86 16.09 -29.61
N LEU A 149 48.94 17.13 -30.44
CA LEU A 149 50.16 17.93 -30.62
C LEU A 149 50.41 18.89 -29.46
N PHE A 150 49.35 19.40 -28.80
CA PHE A 150 49.47 20.22 -27.61
C PHE A 150 50.07 19.42 -26.44
N ASP A 151 49.62 18.17 -26.25
CA ASP A 151 50.14 17.24 -25.24
C ASP A 151 51.59 16.80 -25.47
N ARG A 152 52.11 16.92 -26.70
CA ARG A 152 53.47 16.46 -27.06
C ARG A 152 54.55 17.53 -26.92
N SER A 153 54.18 18.79 -26.62
CA SER A 153 55.09 19.94 -26.60
C SER A 153 55.56 20.41 -25.21
N MET A 154 55.13 19.75 -24.13
CA MET A 154 55.58 20.07 -22.76
C MET A 154 56.76 19.17 -22.33
N PRO A 155 57.93 19.74 -21.96
CA PRO A 155 59.08 18.97 -21.53
C PRO A 155 58.90 18.43 -20.12
N ALA A 156 59.39 17.21 -19.92
CA ALA A 156 59.34 16.47 -18.67
C ALA A 156 60.24 17.08 -17.58
N SER A 157 59.65 17.41 -16.42
CA SER A 157 60.36 17.34 -15.13
C SER A 157 59.43 16.84 -14.03
N LEU A 158 59.71 15.61 -13.58
CA LEU A 158 59.39 14.99 -12.29
C LEU A 158 57.92 15.00 -11.80
N GLY A 159 57.22 13.91 -12.12
CA GLY A 159 56.75 12.97 -11.09
C GLY A 159 55.46 13.28 -10.32
N SER A 160 54.29 13.08 -10.94
CA SER A 160 53.14 12.30 -10.42
C SER A 160 51.88 12.59 -11.25
N MET A 161 51.25 11.55 -11.78
CA MET A 161 49.99 11.57 -12.57
C MET A 161 49.17 10.31 -12.19
N PRO A 162 47.87 10.19 -12.51
CA PRO A 162 46.77 11.16 -12.39
C PRO A 162 45.42 10.50 -11.95
N ALA A 163 44.48 11.27 -11.39
CA ALA A 163 43.04 10.91 -11.40
C ALA A 163 42.16 12.11 -10.95
N SER A 164 41.86 13.08 -11.83
CA SER A 164 40.87 14.14 -11.48
C SER A 164 40.26 14.92 -12.66
N GLY A 165 40.11 14.33 -13.85
CA GLY A 165 39.43 15.00 -14.97
C GLY A 165 37.89 15.05 -14.87
N GLY A 166 37.24 14.09 -14.20
CA GLY A 166 35.78 13.97 -14.19
C GLY A 166 35.04 14.79 -13.13
N LEU A 167 35.73 15.30 -12.10
CA LEU A 167 35.06 16.03 -11.01
C LEU A 167 34.77 17.49 -11.38
N ASN A 168 35.64 18.15 -12.15
CA ASN A 168 35.46 19.55 -12.53
C ASN A 168 34.33 19.74 -13.56
N ASP A 169 34.13 18.80 -14.48
CA ASP A 169 33.02 18.84 -15.45
C ASP A 169 31.66 18.55 -14.80
N TYR A 170 31.64 17.73 -13.73
CA TYR A 170 30.42 17.47 -12.96
C TYR A 170 30.02 18.69 -12.12
N VAL A 171 30.99 19.40 -11.56
CA VAL A 171 30.76 20.65 -10.80
C VAL A 171 30.27 21.77 -11.73
N ALA A 172 30.84 21.92 -12.92
CA ALA A 172 30.41 22.94 -13.88
C ALA A 172 28.98 22.71 -14.42
N SER A 173 28.60 21.45 -14.67
CA SER A 173 27.24 21.10 -15.14
C SER A 173 26.18 21.21 -14.05
N THR A 174 26.51 20.88 -12.79
CA THR A 174 25.59 21.07 -11.66
C THR A 174 25.37 22.54 -11.31
N ASP A 175 26.38 23.41 -11.48
CA ASP A 175 26.23 24.85 -11.27
C ASP A 175 25.40 25.54 -12.37
N LEU A 176 25.46 25.05 -13.62
CA LEU A 176 24.60 25.53 -14.71
C LEU A 176 23.12 25.20 -14.46
N VAL A 177 22.81 23.97 -14.06
CA VAL A 177 21.42 23.55 -13.74
C VAL A 177 20.89 24.28 -12.51
N ARG A 178 21.73 24.57 -11.52
CA ARG A 178 21.33 25.42 -10.37
C ARG A 178 21.04 26.85 -10.81
N ARG A 179 21.86 27.45 -11.68
CA ARG A 179 21.62 28.80 -12.21
C ARG A 179 20.31 28.88 -13.00
N GLU A 180 20.05 27.92 -13.89
CA GLU A 180 18.81 27.89 -14.66
C GLU A 180 17.57 27.73 -13.76
N ASN A 181 17.62 26.88 -12.74
CA ASN A 181 16.54 26.74 -11.76
C ASN A 181 16.33 28.04 -10.94
N THR A 182 17.41 28.75 -10.63
CA THR A 182 17.33 30.01 -9.89
C THR A 182 16.73 31.13 -10.75
N GLU A 183 17.07 31.17 -12.04
CA GLU A 183 16.49 32.12 -13.00
C GLU A 183 15.02 31.81 -13.33
N ALA A 184 14.65 30.53 -13.43
CA ALA A 184 13.25 30.11 -13.61
C ALA A 184 12.39 30.52 -12.41
N ASN A 185 12.87 30.26 -11.18
CA ASN A 185 12.16 30.68 -9.96
C ASN A 185 12.04 32.21 -9.88
N ARG A 186 13.08 32.96 -10.28
CA ARG A 186 13.06 34.42 -10.28
C ARG A 186 12.08 34.98 -11.33
N ARG A 187 11.93 34.32 -12.48
CA ARG A 187 10.93 34.68 -13.50
C ARG A 187 9.52 34.44 -12.99
N ASP A 188 9.26 33.31 -12.36
CA ASP A 188 7.95 32.98 -11.79
C ASP A 188 7.55 33.96 -10.67
N GLU A 189 8.50 34.36 -9.84
CA GLU A 189 8.26 35.35 -8.78
C GLU A 189 7.91 36.75 -9.36
N LEU A 190 8.59 37.16 -10.43
CA LEU A 190 8.32 38.43 -11.13
C LEU A 190 6.94 38.44 -11.79
N LEU A 191 6.53 37.30 -12.36
CA LEU A 191 5.20 37.08 -12.94
C LEU A 191 4.10 37.13 -11.87
N LEU A 192 4.37 36.58 -10.69
CA LEU A 192 3.45 36.62 -9.55
C LEU A 192 3.29 38.04 -8.99
N GLN A 193 4.37 38.83 -8.93
CA GLN A 193 4.30 40.25 -8.54
C GLN A 193 3.52 41.09 -9.55
N GLN A 194 3.70 40.84 -10.86
CA GLN A 194 2.93 41.51 -11.90
C GLN A 194 1.43 41.19 -11.80
N ARG A 195 1.09 39.95 -11.42
CA ARG A 195 -0.29 39.49 -11.21
C ARG A 195 -0.90 40.02 -9.90
N ALA A 196 -0.07 40.29 -8.89
CA ALA A 196 -0.51 40.96 -7.65
C ALA A 196 -0.77 42.46 -7.89
N ALA A 197 0.05 43.12 -8.70
CA ALA A 197 -0.13 44.53 -9.07
C ALA A 197 -1.41 44.75 -9.90
N SER A 198 -1.79 43.81 -10.76
CA SER A 198 -3.04 43.91 -11.55
C SER A 198 -4.32 43.63 -10.73
N ARG A 199 -4.22 43.02 -9.55
CA ARG A 199 -5.35 42.83 -8.62
C ARG A 199 -5.62 44.02 -7.69
N ALA A 200 -4.75 45.03 -7.66
CA ALA A 200 -4.88 46.19 -6.77
C ALA A 200 -5.80 47.31 -7.31
N ILE A 201 -6.32 47.19 -8.55
CA ILE A 201 -7.19 48.19 -9.16
C ILE A 201 -8.62 47.63 -9.24
N VAL A 202 -9.29 47.54 -8.09
CA VAL A 202 -10.75 47.45 -8.02
C VAL A 202 -11.21 48.51 -7.02
N PRO A 203 -11.93 49.58 -7.43
CA PRO A 203 -12.43 50.57 -6.50
C PRO A 203 -13.50 49.92 -5.61
N LYS A 204 -13.27 49.95 -4.29
CA LYS A 204 -14.26 49.51 -3.30
C LYS A 204 -15.50 50.40 -3.38
N VAL A 205 -16.62 49.83 -3.82
CA VAL A 205 -17.94 50.44 -3.64
C VAL A 205 -18.27 50.41 -2.14
N GLN A 206 -18.39 51.60 -1.55
CA GLN A 206 -18.66 51.81 -0.13
C GLN A 206 -20.15 51.54 0.13
N MET A 207 -20.47 50.39 0.74
CA MET A 207 -21.83 50.11 1.20
C MET A 207 -22.15 50.96 2.43
N VAL A 208 -23.23 51.73 2.37
CA VAL A 208 -23.77 52.53 3.48
C VAL A 208 -24.43 51.58 4.48
N VAL A 209 -23.92 51.55 5.71
CA VAL A 209 -24.48 50.77 6.82
C VAL A 209 -25.76 51.44 7.32
N PRO A 210 -26.89 50.73 7.45
CA PRO A 210 -28.13 51.30 8.00
C PRO A 210 -27.97 51.67 9.49
N PRO A 211 -28.60 52.74 9.97
CA PRO A 211 -28.49 53.18 11.36
C PRO A 211 -29.16 52.20 12.34
N ASP A 212 -28.46 51.93 13.45
CA ASP A 212 -28.84 50.99 14.51
C ASP A 212 -30.13 51.44 15.25
N PRO A 213 -31.19 50.60 15.33
CA PRO A 213 -32.49 50.95 15.92
C PRO A 213 -32.47 51.28 17.42
N ARG A 214 -31.34 51.07 18.12
CA ARG A 214 -31.20 51.43 19.54
C ARG A 214 -31.05 52.93 19.79
N ARG A 215 -30.66 53.71 18.78
CA ARG A 215 -30.53 55.18 18.87
C ARG A 215 -31.87 55.93 18.72
N VAL A 216 -32.93 55.21 18.35
CA VAL A 216 -34.31 55.71 18.26
C VAL A 216 -35.09 55.44 19.55
N LEU A 217 -34.65 54.45 20.36
CA LEU A 217 -35.36 54.03 21.58
C LEU A 217 -34.88 54.75 22.85
N PHE A 218 -33.67 55.32 22.86
CA PHE A 218 -33.11 56.06 23.99
C PHE A 218 -32.69 57.46 23.52
N GLY A 219 -33.67 58.34 23.41
CA GLY A 219 -33.48 59.76 23.09
C GLY A 219 -32.82 60.52 24.24
N ASP A 220 -32.07 61.55 23.85
CA ASP A 220 -31.47 62.58 24.70
C ASP A 220 -32.45 63.08 25.78
N SER A 221 -32.29 62.57 27.01
CA SER A 221 -32.81 63.23 28.19
C SER A 221 -32.13 62.66 29.44
N LEU A 222 -31.22 63.45 30.01
CA LEU A 222 -31.05 63.67 31.45
C LEU A 222 -29.85 64.60 31.63
N GLY A 223 -30.16 65.89 31.63
CA GLY A 223 -29.19 66.94 31.89
C GLY A 223 -28.80 67.01 33.36
N LEU A 224 -27.56 67.43 33.60
CA LEU A 224 -27.13 68.14 34.78
C LEU A 224 -25.88 68.95 34.41
N ALA A 225 -26.11 70.23 34.11
CA ALA A 225 -25.08 71.28 34.11
C ALA A 225 -24.78 71.69 35.57
N PRO A 226 -23.66 72.40 35.85
CA PRO A 226 -23.59 73.85 35.64
C PRO A 226 -22.25 74.30 35.00
N SER A 227 -22.26 75.20 34.00
CA SER A 227 -22.27 76.68 34.11
C SER A 227 -20.97 77.25 34.74
N GLY A 228 -20.15 78.09 34.11
CA GLY A 228 -20.17 78.75 32.80
C GLY A 228 -18.97 79.72 32.67
N LEU A 229 -18.67 80.23 31.48
CA LEU A 229 -18.32 81.64 31.23
C LEU A 229 -18.22 81.95 29.73
N LEU A 230 -18.58 83.19 29.41
CA LEU A 230 -18.77 83.83 28.12
C LEU A 230 -17.50 84.06 27.27
N THR A 231 -17.68 83.88 25.95
CA THR A 231 -17.23 84.74 24.82
C THR A 231 -15.89 85.49 24.89
N GLN A 232 -14.98 85.25 23.94
CA GLN A 232 -14.67 86.17 22.81
C GLN A 232 -13.61 85.60 21.86
N LEU A 233 -13.97 85.65 20.56
CA LEU A 233 -13.13 85.92 19.38
C LEU A 233 -12.08 84.89 18.88
N THR A 234 -12.37 84.49 17.64
CA THR A 234 -11.48 84.36 16.46
C THR A 234 -10.53 83.17 16.36
N ASN A 235 -10.82 82.36 15.32
CA ASN A 235 -9.93 81.54 14.50
C ASN A 235 -8.69 80.94 15.19
N ASP A 236 -8.79 79.67 15.59
CA ASP A 236 -7.91 78.63 15.07
C ASP A 236 -8.34 77.22 15.53
N ALA A 237 -8.00 76.24 14.71
CA ALA A 237 -7.80 74.83 15.08
C ALA A 237 -9.03 73.97 15.44
N GLN A 238 -9.81 73.60 14.42
CA GLN A 238 -10.31 72.23 14.30
C GLN A 238 -9.12 71.31 13.96
N ALA A 239 -8.41 70.83 14.99
CA ALA A 239 -7.44 69.75 14.85
C ALA A 239 -8.09 68.43 15.29
N ASN A 240 -8.41 67.59 14.32
CA ASN A 240 -8.67 66.17 14.53
C ASN A 240 -7.33 65.52 14.97
N PRO A 241 -7.23 64.82 16.11
CA PRO A 241 -5.95 64.42 16.70
C PRO A 241 -5.28 63.19 16.03
N THR A 242 -5.53 62.96 14.74
CA THR A 242 -5.05 61.78 13.99
C THR A 242 -4.19 62.10 12.76
N THR A 243 -3.71 63.33 12.61
CA THR A 243 -2.69 63.67 11.60
C THR A 243 -1.38 64.07 12.28
N LEU A 244 -0.50 63.09 12.50
CA LEU A 244 0.90 63.33 12.83
C LEU A 244 1.60 64.07 11.65
N PRO A 245 2.57 64.95 11.91
CA PRO A 245 3.30 65.67 10.87
C PRO A 245 4.03 64.70 9.92
N ASP A 246 3.99 65.00 8.62
CA ASP A 246 4.60 64.19 7.53
C ASP A 246 6.13 64.00 7.64
N ALA A 247 6.79 64.67 8.60
CA ALA A 247 8.24 64.54 8.85
C ALA A 247 8.66 63.28 9.62
N MET A 248 7.73 62.45 10.11
CA MET A 248 8.06 61.18 10.81
C MET A 248 7.93 59.92 9.91
N ARG A 249 7.72 60.06 8.60
CA ARG A 249 7.46 58.91 7.71
C ARG A 249 8.68 58.29 7.01
N THR A 250 9.90 58.75 7.26
CA THR A 250 11.09 58.17 6.61
C THR A 250 12.17 57.76 7.60
N ARG A 251 11.81 56.86 8.52
CA ARG A 251 12.81 55.92 9.06
C ARG A 251 13.15 54.95 7.92
N SER A 252 14.43 54.83 7.58
CA SER A 252 14.92 53.76 6.70
C SER A 252 14.41 52.43 7.24
N VAL A 253 13.79 51.60 6.39
CA VAL A 253 13.23 50.30 6.79
C VAL A 253 14.31 49.53 7.54
N LEU A 254 14.15 49.38 8.85
CA LEU A 254 15.05 48.49 9.59
C LEU A 254 14.72 47.05 9.21
N PRO A 255 15.66 46.11 9.29
CA PRO A 255 15.37 44.69 9.04
C PRO A 255 14.19 44.16 9.87
N GLN A 256 13.92 44.78 11.04
CA GLN A 256 12.80 44.48 11.92
C GLN A 256 11.43 44.99 11.42
N ASP A 257 11.40 45.95 10.49
CA ASP A 257 10.17 46.50 9.90
C ASP A 257 9.67 45.64 8.71
N VAL A 258 10.50 44.71 8.21
CA VAL A 258 10.11 43.71 7.22
C VAL A 258 9.54 42.50 7.94
N ILE A 259 8.22 42.47 8.14
CA ILE A 259 7.51 41.24 8.51
C ILE A 259 7.60 40.30 7.30
N GLN A 260 8.63 39.46 7.27
CA GLN A 260 8.69 38.35 6.33
C GLN A 260 7.49 37.45 6.62
N LYS A 261 6.57 37.33 5.64
CA LYS A 261 5.48 36.35 5.73
C LYS A 261 6.11 35.00 6.00
N GLN A 262 5.62 34.32 7.03
CA GLN A 262 6.04 32.95 7.29
C GLN A 262 5.75 32.13 6.03
N GLU A 263 6.79 31.59 5.40
CA GLU A 263 6.58 30.62 4.35
C GLU A 263 5.86 29.43 4.98
N ASP A 264 4.66 29.14 4.49
CA ASP A 264 3.85 28.01 4.95
C ASP A 264 4.39 26.72 4.32
N ILE A 265 5.71 26.52 4.37
CA ILE A 265 6.35 25.27 3.99
C ILE A 265 6.20 24.35 5.19
N LEU A 266 5.12 23.57 5.17
CA LEU A 266 4.96 22.40 6.02
C LEU A 266 6.09 21.42 5.66
N SER A 267 7.18 21.45 6.42
CA SER A 267 8.24 20.45 6.32
C SER A 267 7.73 19.17 6.97
N TYR A 268 7.81 18.08 6.22
CA TYR A 268 7.46 16.76 6.71
C TYR A 268 8.72 15.94 6.92
N ARG A 269 8.72 15.13 7.97
CA ARG A 269 9.72 14.12 8.23
C ARG A 269 9.15 12.75 7.88
N GLU A 270 9.93 11.96 7.15
CA GLU A 270 9.60 10.56 6.90
C GLU A 270 10.20 9.69 8.01
N ASN A 271 9.35 8.85 8.62
CA ASN A 271 9.74 7.88 9.65
C ASN A 271 9.59 6.47 9.10
N GLU A 272 10.64 5.66 9.23
CA GLU A 272 10.67 4.29 8.75
C GLU A 272 10.44 3.30 9.89
N TYR A 273 9.55 2.33 9.65
CA TYR A 273 9.24 1.24 10.58
C TYR A 273 9.42 -0.11 9.89
N ASN A 274 10.07 -1.05 10.57
CA ASN A 274 10.13 -2.43 10.11
C ASN A 274 8.96 -3.21 10.71
N LEU A 275 8.07 -3.70 9.85
CA LEU A 275 6.98 -4.57 10.22
C LEU A 275 7.40 -6.02 10.01
N HIS A 276 7.39 -6.78 11.10
CA HIS A 276 7.61 -8.21 11.14
C HIS A 276 6.27 -8.91 11.26
N VAL A 277 5.95 -9.78 10.31
CA VAL A 277 4.71 -10.55 10.29
C VAL A 277 5.05 -12.02 10.35
N TYR A 278 4.50 -12.72 11.34
CA TYR A 278 4.68 -14.15 11.50
C TYR A 278 3.36 -14.89 11.32
N SER A 279 3.33 -15.93 10.50
CA SER A 279 2.07 -16.62 10.19
C SER A 279 1.43 -17.27 11.42
N ALA A 280 2.22 -17.64 12.44
CA ALA A 280 1.73 -18.28 13.66
C ALA A 280 0.87 -17.37 14.54
N ASP A 281 0.98 -16.05 14.36
CA ASP A 281 0.24 -15.06 15.15
C ASP A 281 -1.24 -14.97 14.71
N ARG A 282 -1.60 -15.60 13.58
CA ARG A 282 -2.99 -15.74 13.12
C ARG A 282 -3.85 -16.51 14.13
N ASP A 283 -5.17 -16.31 14.08
CA ASP A 283 -6.12 -17.09 14.89
C ASP A 283 -6.30 -18.51 14.31
N TRP A 284 -5.26 -19.33 14.45
CA TRP A 284 -5.23 -20.71 13.94
C TRP A 284 -6.08 -21.68 14.77
N VAL A 285 -6.58 -21.25 15.93
CA VAL A 285 -7.42 -22.10 16.81
C VAL A 285 -8.87 -22.08 16.35
N SER A 286 -9.42 -20.90 16.04
CA SER A 286 -10.80 -20.78 15.59
C SER A 286 -10.96 -20.82 14.06
N ASN A 287 -9.94 -20.38 13.32
CA ASN A 287 -9.95 -20.38 11.86
C ASN A 287 -9.45 -21.73 11.31
N SER A 288 -10.18 -22.32 10.37
CA SER A 288 -9.80 -23.57 9.68
C SER A 288 -9.63 -23.41 8.17
N THR A 289 -9.65 -22.18 7.65
CA THR A 289 -9.51 -21.90 6.21
C THR A 289 -8.16 -21.28 5.86
N GLU A 290 -7.52 -20.61 6.81
CA GLU A 290 -6.20 -20.00 6.62
C GLU A 290 -5.07 -20.99 6.94
N ASN A 291 -3.96 -20.87 6.21
CA ASN A 291 -2.75 -21.64 6.45
C ASN A 291 -1.52 -20.72 6.44
N ARG A 292 -0.33 -21.29 6.62
CA ARG A 292 0.94 -20.55 6.65
C ARG A 292 1.29 -19.79 5.35
N TYR A 293 0.67 -20.12 4.22
CA TYR A 293 0.91 -19.50 2.91
C TYR A 293 -0.23 -18.59 2.47
N ASN A 294 -1.38 -18.66 3.13
CA ASN A 294 -2.59 -17.89 2.85
C ASN A 294 -3.28 -17.53 4.17
N PHE A 295 -3.01 -16.34 4.69
CA PHE A 295 -3.56 -15.87 5.96
C PHE A 295 -3.70 -14.35 5.99
N SER A 296 -4.41 -13.87 7.01
CA SER A 296 -4.55 -12.44 7.21
C SER A 296 -4.25 -11.99 8.64
N ILE A 297 -3.74 -10.77 8.74
CA ILE A 297 -3.49 -10.09 10.01
C ILE A 297 -4.27 -8.78 10.06
N ASN A 298 -4.85 -8.50 11.21
CA ASN A 298 -5.59 -7.27 11.46
C ASN A 298 -4.71 -6.33 12.28
N PHE A 299 -4.66 -5.05 11.96
CA PHE A 299 -3.90 -4.03 12.71
C PHE A 299 -4.77 -3.24 13.69
N ASP A 300 -6.09 -3.41 13.62
CA ASP A 300 -7.06 -2.75 14.50
C ASP A 300 -7.92 -3.79 15.23
N PRO A 301 -7.55 -4.19 16.47
CA PRO A 301 -8.27 -5.21 17.23
C PRO A 301 -9.58 -4.69 17.82
N ALA A 302 -9.71 -3.37 18.02
CA ALA A 302 -10.83 -2.75 18.73
C ALA A 302 -12.16 -2.90 17.97
N ASN A 303 -12.11 -3.08 16.65
CA ASN A 303 -13.29 -3.22 15.80
C ASN A 303 -13.72 -4.67 15.52
N ASN A 304 -12.97 -5.69 15.95
CA ASN A 304 -13.11 -7.03 15.38
C ASN A 304 -13.49 -8.19 16.33
N ARG A 305 -13.78 -7.99 17.63
CA ARG A 305 -14.54 -8.94 18.49
C ARG A 305 -14.62 -8.42 19.94
N PRO A 306 -15.73 -8.62 20.67
CA PRO A 306 -15.77 -8.48 22.12
C PRO A 306 -15.13 -9.72 22.77
N GLY A 307 -13.92 -9.58 23.30
CA GLY A 307 -13.22 -10.62 24.07
C GLY A 307 -11.70 -10.57 23.91
N PHE A 308 -10.96 -11.07 24.90
CA PHE A 308 -9.50 -11.30 24.84
C PHE A 308 -9.16 -12.46 23.88
N GLY A 309 -9.54 -12.33 22.61
CA GLY A 309 -9.08 -13.24 21.57
C GLY A 309 -7.59 -13.04 21.32
N PHE A 310 -6.91 -14.11 20.90
CA PHE A 310 -5.57 -14.02 20.31
C PHE A 310 -5.68 -13.13 19.05
N SER A 311 -5.43 -11.84 19.23
CA SER A 311 -5.62 -10.86 18.17
C SER A 311 -4.31 -10.69 17.41
N THR A 312 -4.39 -10.75 16.09
CA THR A 312 -3.30 -10.55 15.11
C THR A 312 -2.77 -9.11 15.03
N ALA A 313 -3.11 -8.29 16.03
CA ALA A 313 -2.81 -6.87 16.04
C ALA A 313 -1.33 -6.61 16.21
N ALA A 314 -0.73 -5.94 15.21
CA ALA A 314 0.48 -5.20 15.46
C ALA A 314 0.20 -4.18 16.58
N ASN A 315 1.10 -4.10 17.56
CA ASN A 315 0.93 -3.23 18.74
C ASN A 315 0.87 -1.73 18.39
N ILE A 316 1.18 -1.35 17.15
CA ILE A 316 1.25 0.03 16.68
C ILE A 316 0.34 0.20 15.46
N LYS A 317 -0.53 1.20 15.53
CA LYS A 317 -1.34 1.66 14.40
C LYS A 317 -0.53 2.66 13.57
N PHE A 318 -0.11 2.23 12.38
CA PHE A 318 0.57 3.10 11.42
C PHE A 318 -0.38 4.16 10.88
N LYS A 319 0.01 5.43 10.94
CA LYS A 319 -0.76 6.56 10.41
C LYS A 319 0.03 7.27 9.31
N ASN A 320 -0.66 7.94 8.40
CA ASN A 320 -0.05 8.76 7.34
C ASN A 320 1.02 8.00 6.53
N ILE A 321 0.69 6.78 6.10
CA ILE A 321 1.62 5.90 5.38
C ILE A 321 1.82 6.45 3.97
N VAL A 322 3.06 6.79 3.63
CA VAL A 322 3.44 7.27 2.30
C VAL A 322 3.98 6.15 1.42
N ARG A 323 4.58 5.12 2.01
CA ARG A 323 5.18 4.03 1.25
C ARG A 323 5.20 2.73 2.06
N ILE A 324 4.94 1.62 1.39
CA ILE A 324 5.11 0.27 1.94
C ILE A 324 6.02 -0.50 0.98
N GLU A 325 7.09 -1.07 1.50
CA GLU A 325 8.09 -1.84 0.75
C GLU A 325 8.15 -3.28 1.26
N PHE A 326 8.23 -4.24 0.35
CA PHE A 326 8.50 -5.62 0.70
C PHE A 326 10.01 -5.86 0.75
N VAL A 327 10.51 -6.36 1.88
CA VAL A 327 11.96 -6.54 2.10
C VAL A 327 12.36 -7.99 1.87
N LYS A 328 11.70 -8.93 2.55
CA LYS A 328 11.99 -10.37 2.44
C LYS A 328 10.86 -11.23 2.99
N ALA A 329 10.80 -12.48 2.52
CA ALA A 329 10.09 -13.58 3.14
C ALA A 329 11.08 -14.62 3.66
N ILE A 330 10.77 -15.24 4.79
CA ILE A 330 11.47 -16.41 5.32
C ILE A 330 10.46 -17.55 5.31
N LEU A 331 10.78 -18.61 4.57
CA LEU A 331 9.88 -19.74 4.34
C LEU A 331 10.55 -21.04 4.83
N PRO A 332 9.79 -22.02 5.33
CA PRO A 332 10.36 -23.30 5.75
C PRO A 332 10.82 -24.14 4.55
N THR A 333 11.81 -25.00 4.77
CA THR A 333 12.26 -26.00 3.78
C THR A 333 11.42 -27.28 3.81
N GLU A 334 10.14 -27.18 4.19
CA GLU A 334 9.23 -28.33 4.29
C GLU A 334 8.87 -28.86 2.90
N GLY A 335 8.48 -30.14 2.86
CA GLY A 335 7.88 -30.73 1.66
C GLY A 335 6.45 -30.23 1.48
N ILE A 336 6.19 -29.63 0.32
CA ILE A 336 4.88 -29.08 -0.06
C ILE A 336 3.90 -30.20 -0.39
N ASP A 337 4.40 -31.31 -0.92
CA ASP A 337 3.61 -32.47 -1.33
C ASP A 337 4.41 -33.77 -1.10
N VAL A 338 3.74 -34.91 -1.07
CA VAL A 338 4.37 -36.23 -1.00
C VAL A 338 4.53 -36.80 -2.40
N LEU A 339 5.77 -36.91 -2.86
CA LEU A 339 6.07 -37.70 -4.05
C LEU A 339 6.15 -39.19 -3.68
N VAL A 340 5.31 -40.01 -4.29
CA VAL A 340 5.32 -41.48 -4.14
C VAL A 340 5.96 -42.10 -5.37
N ALA A 341 7.26 -42.42 -5.29
CA ALA A 341 7.98 -43.08 -6.37
C ALA A 341 7.97 -44.59 -6.16
N GLN A 342 7.51 -45.37 -7.14
CA GLN A 342 7.59 -46.83 -7.07
C GLN A 342 9.04 -47.28 -7.21
N THR A 343 9.53 -48.09 -6.28
CA THR A 343 10.90 -48.67 -6.34
C THR A 343 10.88 -50.13 -6.78
N THR A 344 9.83 -50.87 -6.44
CA THR A 344 9.58 -52.26 -6.87
C THR A 344 8.06 -52.49 -6.95
N ASP A 345 7.63 -53.68 -7.40
CA ASP A 345 6.21 -54.02 -7.59
C ASP A 345 5.32 -53.77 -6.35
N LEU A 346 5.88 -53.85 -5.14
CA LEU A 346 5.15 -53.68 -3.87
C LEU A 346 5.80 -52.67 -2.92
N SER A 347 6.80 -51.90 -3.36
CA SER A 347 7.49 -50.93 -2.52
C SER A 347 7.54 -49.54 -3.14
N TYR A 348 7.34 -48.55 -2.29
CA TYR A 348 7.33 -47.14 -2.65
C TYR A 348 8.37 -46.38 -1.83
N ASN A 349 9.07 -45.47 -2.48
CA ASN A 349 9.93 -44.47 -1.87
C ASN A 349 9.18 -43.15 -1.82
N THR A 350 8.96 -42.66 -0.60
CA THR A 350 8.34 -41.35 -0.36
C THR A 350 9.32 -40.31 0.18
N ASN A 351 10.64 -40.56 0.17
CA ASN A 351 11.65 -39.74 0.84
C ASN A 351 12.10 -38.51 0.04
N ILE A 352 11.65 -38.37 -1.21
CA ILE A 352 11.95 -37.20 -2.03
C ILE A 352 11.14 -36.01 -1.50
N ASN A 353 11.84 -35.01 -0.96
CA ASN A 353 11.24 -33.77 -0.48
C ASN A 353 11.13 -32.77 -1.64
N VAL A 354 9.89 -32.53 -2.10
CA VAL A 354 9.57 -31.47 -3.06
C VAL A 354 9.19 -30.22 -2.28
N ASN A 355 10.08 -29.23 -2.23
CA ASN A 355 9.90 -28.02 -1.44
C ASN A 355 9.79 -26.77 -2.33
N ILE A 356 9.79 -25.59 -1.70
CA ILE A 356 9.70 -24.27 -2.35
C ILE A 356 10.77 -24.04 -3.43
N LEU A 357 11.95 -24.67 -3.32
CA LEU A 357 13.02 -24.54 -4.31
C LEU A 357 12.72 -25.27 -5.63
N SER A 358 11.65 -26.06 -5.69
CA SER A 358 11.16 -26.62 -6.96
C SER A 358 10.62 -25.56 -7.92
N PHE A 359 10.37 -24.33 -7.43
CA PHE A 359 9.87 -23.21 -8.23
C PHE A 359 10.97 -22.17 -8.49
N PRO A 360 11.05 -21.60 -9.71
CA PRO A 360 12.06 -20.59 -10.06
C PRO A 360 11.88 -19.26 -9.31
N TYR A 361 10.64 -18.93 -8.97
CA TYR A 361 10.25 -17.80 -8.12
C TYR A 361 8.89 -18.12 -7.49
N LEU A 362 8.54 -17.37 -6.45
CA LEU A 362 7.19 -17.37 -5.90
C LEU A 362 6.58 -15.98 -6.03
N MET A 363 5.26 -15.94 -6.15
CA MET A 363 4.48 -14.71 -6.18
C MET A 363 3.93 -14.44 -4.79
N VAL A 364 4.17 -13.26 -4.26
CA VAL A 364 3.53 -12.76 -3.03
C VAL A 364 2.45 -11.79 -3.43
N ARG A 365 1.20 -12.13 -3.16
CA ARG A 365 0.04 -11.25 -3.33
C ARG A 365 -0.36 -10.69 -1.97
N MET A 366 -0.57 -9.38 -1.93
CA MET A 366 -1.15 -8.67 -0.79
C MET A 366 -2.40 -7.96 -1.27
N LYS A 367 -3.59 -8.42 -0.85
CA LYS A 367 -4.87 -7.99 -1.44
C LYS A 367 -5.13 -6.50 -1.28
N GLU A 368 -4.64 -5.91 -0.19
CA GLU A 368 -4.83 -4.50 0.15
C GLU A 368 -3.82 -3.57 -0.52
N LEU A 369 -2.80 -4.10 -1.18
CA LEU A 369 -1.76 -3.33 -1.84
C LEU A 369 -1.81 -3.57 -3.34
N ASP A 370 -2.19 -2.55 -4.11
CA ASP A 370 -2.10 -2.67 -5.57
C ASP A 370 -0.65 -2.85 -6.00
N THR A 371 -0.53 -3.47 -7.15
CA THR A 371 0.70 -3.99 -7.68
C THR A 371 1.37 -2.99 -8.61
N ASN A 372 2.62 -3.29 -8.95
CA ASN A 372 3.37 -2.53 -9.94
C ASN A 372 4.10 -3.48 -10.92
N ASN A 373 3.58 -4.70 -11.03
CA ASN A 373 4.12 -5.74 -11.89
C ASN A 373 3.26 -5.82 -13.16
N TYR A 374 3.92 -5.99 -14.29
CA TYR A 374 3.29 -6.24 -15.58
C TYR A 374 3.96 -7.47 -16.19
N GLY A 375 3.18 -8.50 -16.44
CA GLY A 375 3.60 -9.76 -17.03
C GLY A 375 2.68 -10.20 -18.15
N THR A 376 2.94 -11.38 -18.68
CA THR A 376 2.07 -12.03 -19.69
C THR A 376 0.89 -12.78 -19.07
N ASN A 377 0.78 -12.77 -17.74
CA ASN A 377 -0.25 -13.45 -16.97
C ASN A 377 -0.83 -12.51 -15.92
N ASN A 378 -2.15 -12.45 -15.85
CA ASN A 378 -2.92 -11.71 -14.84
C ASN A 378 -2.50 -12.04 -13.39
N ASN A 379 -1.97 -13.24 -13.12
CA ASN A 379 -1.48 -13.58 -11.79
C ASN A 379 -0.22 -12.80 -11.39
N ILE A 380 0.69 -12.56 -12.34
CA ILE A 380 1.88 -11.74 -12.14
C ILE A 380 1.48 -10.28 -11.97
N ASP A 381 0.54 -9.81 -12.80
CA ASP A 381 0.01 -8.45 -12.70
C ASP A 381 -0.58 -8.19 -11.31
N ASN A 382 -1.28 -9.17 -10.76
CA ASN A 382 -1.88 -9.10 -9.43
C ASN A 382 -0.94 -9.59 -8.29
N ALA A 383 0.35 -9.82 -8.54
CA ALA A 383 1.32 -10.09 -7.49
C ALA A 383 1.97 -8.78 -7.01
N PHE A 384 2.12 -8.62 -5.69
CA PHE A 384 2.83 -7.46 -5.14
C PHE A 384 4.35 -7.58 -5.33
N SER A 385 4.87 -8.79 -5.15
CA SER A 385 6.30 -9.07 -5.25
C SER A 385 6.56 -10.44 -5.88
N LEU A 386 7.61 -10.51 -6.69
CA LEU A 386 8.20 -11.77 -7.18
C LEU A 386 9.44 -12.06 -6.35
N ILE A 387 9.39 -13.11 -5.54
CA ILE A 387 10.47 -13.46 -4.61
C ILE A 387 11.30 -14.64 -5.16
N GLN A 388 12.61 -14.56 -4.99
CA GLN A 388 13.56 -15.60 -5.39
C GLN A 388 14.45 -15.99 -4.22
N TYR A 389 15.01 -17.20 -4.30
CA TYR A 389 15.98 -17.70 -3.34
C TYR A 389 17.19 -16.77 -3.23
N ASP A 390 17.58 -16.52 -1.98
CA ASP A 390 18.77 -15.74 -1.63
C ASP A 390 19.73 -16.55 -0.76
N ALA A 391 19.25 -17.03 0.40
CA ALA A 391 20.05 -17.73 1.38
C ALA A 391 19.24 -18.81 2.12
N ASN A 392 19.92 -19.69 2.85
CA ASN A 392 19.30 -20.70 3.69
C ASN A 392 19.94 -20.76 5.08
N TRP A 393 19.16 -21.23 6.05
CA TRP A 393 19.63 -21.61 7.38
C TRP A 393 19.33 -23.09 7.57
N VAL A 394 20.38 -23.89 7.65
CA VAL A 394 20.27 -25.33 7.81
C VAL A 394 20.68 -25.72 9.22
N SER A 395 19.80 -26.42 9.94
CA SER A 395 20.06 -26.87 11.32
C SER A 395 20.65 -28.29 11.36
N ASP A 396 20.07 -29.21 10.60
CA ASP A 396 20.53 -30.60 10.46
C ASP A 396 20.24 -31.09 9.04
N ASN A 397 21.27 -31.59 8.36
CA ASN A 397 21.17 -32.11 6.99
C ASN A 397 20.46 -33.47 6.91
N THR A 398 20.38 -34.19 8.02
CA THR A 398 19.76 -35.52 8.11
C THR A 398 18.28 -35.46 8.45
N ALA A 399 17.82 -34.33 8.99
CA ALA A 399 16.42 -34.12 9.31
C ALA A 399 15.56 -33.93 8.04
N ASN A 400 14.30 -34.38 8.10
CA ASN A 400 13.33 -34.18 7.03
C ASN A 400 12.97 -32.69 6.84
N ASN A 401 12.93 -31.94 7.96
CA ASN A 401 12.89 -30.49 7.95
C ASN A 401 14.32 -29.95 8.09
N ARG A 402 14.81 -29.28 7.05
CA ARG A 402 16.21 -28.84 6.98
C ARG A 402 16.43 -27.44 7.54
N GLY A 403 15.37 -26.70 7.89
CA GLY A 403 15.44 -25.31 8.33
C GLY A 403 14.69 -24.35 7.41
N TYR A 404 15.27 -23.19 7.12
CA TYR A 404 14.56 -22.06 6.50
C TYR A 404 15.27 -21.49 5.27
N LEU A 405 14.50 -20.85 4.40
CA LEU A 405 14.94 -20.15 3.18
C LEU A 405 14.62 -18.68 3.29
N ALA A 406 15.60 -17.82 3.01
CA ALA A 406 15.38 -16.41 2.73
C ALA A 406 15.03 -16.24 1.26
N MET A 407 13.91 -15.57 1.02
CA MET A 407 13.41 -15.22 -0.31
C MET A 407 13.29 -13.70 -0.40
N ILE A 408 13.97 -13.10 -1.39
CA ILE A 408 14.00 -11.64 -1.56
C ILE A 408 13.38 -11.23 -2.90
N PRO A 409 12.83 -10.02 -3.01
CA PRO A 409 12.49 -9.44 -4.30
C PRO A 409 13.77 -9.15 -5.08
N LYS A 410 14.00 -9.82 -6.22
CA LYS A 410 15.19 -9.60 -7.07
C LYS A 410 14.97 -8.61 -8.20
N PHE A 411 13.73 -8.38 -8.60
CA PHE A 411 13.39 -7.53 -9.73
C PHE A 411 12.42 -6.44 -9.26
N MET A 412 12.74 -5.19 -9.60
CA MET A 412 11.95 -3.99 -9.29
C MET A 412 11.86 -3.63 -7.81
N LYS A 413 11.64 -2.34 -7.54
CA LYS A 413 11.31 -1.87 -6.19
C LYS A 413 9.89 -2.35 -5.87
N CYS A 414 9.77 -3.43 -5.12
CA CYS A 414 8.49 -3.98 -4.66
C CYS A 414 7.89 -3.07 -3.58
N GLN A 415 7.35 -1.94 -4.03
CA GLN A 415 6.84 -0.88 -3.16
C GLN A 415 5.52 -0.31 -3.69
N LYS A 416 4.62 0.01 -2.76
CA LYS A 416 3.45 0.85 -3.03
C LYS A 416 3.73 2.24 -2.48
N VAL A 417 3.59 3.25 -3.34
CA VAL A 417 3.73 4.66 -2.98
C VAL A 417 2.35 5.32 -2.98
N TYR A 418 2.01 5.98 -1.88
CA TYR A 418 0.79 6.77 -1.71
C TYR A 418 1.12 8.25 -1.91
N HIS A 419 0.97 8.72 -3.15
CA HIS A 419 1.21 10.11 -3.52
C HIS A 419 0.07 10.61 -4.43
N PRO A 420 -0.45 11.84 -4.24
CA PRO A 420 -0.03 12.85 -3.26
C PRO A 420 -0.61 12.64 -1.86
N THR A 421 -1.66 11.84 -1.72
CA THR A 421 -2.37 11.60 -0.46
C THR A 421 -1.86 10.33 0.23
N PRO A 422 -1.26 10.44 1.44
CA PRO A 422 -0.87 9.29 2.24
C PRO A 422 -2.06 8.43 2.64
N LEU A 423 -1.85 7.13 2.84
CA LEU A 423 -2.84 6.23 3.41
C LEU A 423 -3.01 6.53 4.90
N ALA A 424 -4.23 6.85 5.32
CA ALA A 424 -4.52 7.30 6.69
C ALA A 424 -4.18 6.24 7.75
N THR A 425 -4.52 4.97 7.51
CA THR A 425 -4.20 3.85 8.40
C THR A 425 -4.23 2.53 7.63
N LEU A 426 -3.39 1.59 8.04
CA LEU A 426 -3.49 0.20 7.60
C LEU A 426 -4.41 -0.57 8.55
N GLN A 427 -5.45 -1.22 8.03
CA GLN A 427 -6.42 -1.97 8.86
C GLN A 427 -6.17 -3.47 8.84
N LYS A 428 -5.83 -4.01 7.68
CA LYS A 428 -5.65 -5.44 7.43
C LYS A 428 -4.57 -5.65 6.38
N LEU A 429 -3.81 -6.73 6.50
CA LEU A 429 -3.02 -7.27 5.41
C LEU A 429 -3.33 -8.75 5.24
N SER A 430 -3.62 -9.14 4.00
CA SER A 430 -3.87 -10.51 3.60
C SER A 430 -2.72 -10.99 2.73
N PHE A 431 -1.98 -11.99 3.19
CA PHE A 431 -0.82 -12.55 2.50
C PHE A 431 -1.21 -13.83 1.78
N GLN A 432 -0.83 -13.92 0.51
CA GLN A 432 -0.97 -15.13 -0.29
C GLN A 432 0.34 -15.40 -1.03
N ILE A 433 0.90 -16.60 -0.84
CA ILE A 433 2.05 -17.08 -1.62
C ILE A 433 1.54 -18.04 -2.69
N ALA A 434 1.83 -17.72 -3.94
CA ALA A 434 1.46 -18.49 -5.11
C ALA A 434 2.69 -18.97 -5.88
N ARG A 435 2.54 -20.12 -6.54
CA ARG A 435 3.48 -20.66 -7.53
C ARG A 435 3.43 -19.80 -8.80
N PRO A 436 4.40 -19.93 -9.73
CA PRO A 436 4.41 -19.16 -10.99
C PRO A 436 3.15 -19.27 -11.87
N ASP A 437 2.40 -20.37 -11.75
CA ASP A 437 1.12 -20.55 -12.44
C ASP A 437 -0.04 -19.75 -11.80
N GLY A 438 0.15 -19.23 -10.59
CA GLY A 438 -0.84 -18.50 -9.79
C GLY A 438 -1.64 -19.35 -8.82
N SER A 439 -1.43 -20.66 -8.79
CA SER A 439 -1.99 -21.53 -7.76
C SER A 439 -1.29 -21.32 -6.41
N LEU A 440 -1.95 -21.65 -5.31
CA LEU A 440 -1.33 -21.58 -3.98
C LEU A 440 -0.11 -22.51 -3.89
N VAL A 441 0.90 -22.11 -3.11
CA VAL A 441 2.07 -22.98 -2.86
C VAL A 441 1.62 -24.31 -2.25
N SER A 442 0.79 -24.25 -1.21
CA SER A 442 0.12 -25.40 -0.61
C SER A 442 -1.25 -24.95 -0.09
N ASP A 443 -2.27 -25.79 -0.29
CA ASP A 443 -3.61 -25.68 0.28
C ASP A 443 -3.74 -26.48 1.59
N ASP A 444 -2.74 -27.29 1.95
CA ASP A 444 -2.72 -28.02 3.20
C ASP A 444 -2.79 -27.07 4.40
N LEU A 445 -3.58 -27.46 5.39
CA LEU A 445 -3.61 -26.78 6.67
C LEU A 445 -2.35 -27.11 7.45
N ASP A 446 -1.73 -26.11 8.03
CA ASP A 446 -0.57 -26.25 8.92
C ASP A 446 -0.97 -26.51 10.38
N THR A 447 -2.26 -26.77 10.61
CA THR A 447 -2.81 -27.19 11.89
C THR A 447 -3.43 -28.57 11.78
N VAL A 448 -3.34 -29.32 12.88
CA VAL A 448 -3.92 -30.67 12.98
C VAL A 448 -4.88 -30.73 14.15
N ASP A 449 -6.07 -31.26 13.92
CA ASP A 449 -7.05 -31.49 14.97
C ASP A 449 -6.73 -32.79 15.71
N ILE A 450 -6.81 -32.74 17.04
CA ILE A 450 -6.46 -33.85 17.92
C ILE A 450 -7.69 -34.72 18.16
N SER A 451 -7.52 -36.03 18.02
CA SER A 451 -8.55 -37.04 18.26
C SER A 451 -8.44 -37.64 19.66
N GLY A 452 -7.22 -37.87 20.14
CA GLY A 452 -6.98 -38.60 21.38
C GLY A 452 -5.51 -38.75 21.71
N PHE A 453 -5.25 -39.40 22.84
CA PHE A 453 -3.91 -39.62 23.37
C PHE A 453 -3.75 -41.09 23.76
N LEU A 454 -2.53 -41.58 23.68
CA LEU A 454 -2.10 -42.89 24.15
C LEU A 454 -0.72 -42.73 24.77
N LEU A 455 -0.41 -43.45 25.84
CA LEU A 455 0.97 -43.57 26.30
C LEU A 455 1.66 -44.78 25.67
N SER A 456 2.99 -44.72 25.54
CA SER A 456 3.81 -45.81 25.01
C SER A 456 3.65 -47.13 25.77
N SER A 457 3.35 -47.09 27.07
CA SER A 457 3.01 -48.26 27.89
C SER A 457 1.76 -48.99 27.41
N GLN A 458 0.79 -48.24 26.88
CA GLN A 458 -0.49 -48.77 26.44
C GLN A 458 -0.40 -49.48 25.10
N LEU A 459 0.62 -49.18 24.30
CA LEU A 459 0.83 -49.85 23.01
C LEU A 459 1.17 -51.33 23.19
N LYS A 460 1.77 -51.72 24.31
CA LYS A 460 2.08 -53.12 24.65
C LYS A 460 0.93 -53.85 25.34
N THR A 461 0.03 -53.12 26.01
CA THR A 461 -1.05 -53.68 26.83
C THR A 461 -2.42 -53.58 26.17
N ASN A 462 -2.54 -52.91 25.01
CA ASN A 462 -3.81 -52.81 24.29
C ASN A 462 -4.20 -54.19 23.72
N PRO A 463 -5.34 -54.79 24.13
CA PRO A 463 -5.74 -56.14 23.71
C PRO A 463 -6.02 -56.27 22.21
N ALA A 464 -6.14 -55.16 21.46
CA ALA A 464 -6.28 -55.15 20.00
C ALA A 464 -4.94 -55.01 19.24
N ALA A 465 -3.83 -54.77 19.94
CA ALA A 465 -2.51 -54.58 19.37
C ALA A 465 -1.67 -55.85 19.51
N THR A 466 -1.87 -56.82 18.62
CA THR A 466 -1.16 -58.10 18.66
C THR A 466 0.34 -57.96 18.33
N THR A 467 0.78 -56.85 17.73
CA THR A 467 2.19 -56.63 17.36
C THR A 467 2.57 -55.13 17.30
N THR A 468 3.55 -54.71 18.11
CA THR A 468 4.31 -53.47 17.93
C THR A 468 5.53 -53.75 17.03
N LEU A 469 5.30 -54.01 15.74
CA LEU A 469 6.30 -54.56 14.82
C LEU A 469 7.28 -53.53 14.23
N GLY A 470 7.16 -52.23 14.54
CA GLY A 470 7.95 -51.21 13.83
C GLY A 470 8.11 -49.88 14.56
N THR A 471 8.21 -49.87 15.88
CA THR A 471 8.49 -48.64 16.65
C THR A 471 9.44 -48.89 17.82
N LYS A 472 10.35 -47.95 18.06
CA LYS A 472 11.20 -47.90 19.26
C LYS A 472 10.53 -47.17 20.44
N TYR A 473 9.38 -46.54 20.21
CA TYR A 473 8.67 -45.72 21.19
C TYR A 473 7.46 -46.44 21.81
N ALA A 474 7.54 -47.77 21.86
CA ALA A 474 6.66 -48.63 22.66
C ALA A 474 7.47 -49.20 23.83
N ASP A 475 7.05 -48.90 25.05
CA ASP A 475 7.76 -49.29 26.28
C ASP A 475 6.77 -49.82 27.32
N THR A 476 7.22 -50.03 28.55
CA THR A 476 6.35 -50.40 29.69
C THR A 476 6.18 -49.26 30.69
N SER A 477 6.97 -48.19 30.58
CA SER A 477 7.01 -47.08 31.54
C SER A 477 6.02 -45.96 31.19
N GLY A 478 5.65 -45.80 29.92
CA GLY A 478 4.89 -44.67 29.41
C GLY A 478 5.77 -43.47 29.09
N ALA A 479 7.02 -43.67 28.66
CA ALA A 479 7.97 -42.58 28.43
C ALA A 479 7.61 -41.62 27.29
N TYR A 480 6.70 -42.04 26.41
CA TYR A 480 6.26 -41.26 25.25
C TYR A 480 4.75 -41.13 25.19
N ILE A 481 4.30 -39.98 24.68
CA ILE A 481 2.89 -39.69 24.43
C ILE A 481 2.67 -39.77 22.92
N TRP A 482 1.76 -40.64 22.52
CA TRP A 482 1.27 -40.78 21.16
C TRP A 482 -0.02 -40.00 21.03
N ILE A 483 0.01 -38.97 20.20
CA ILE A 483 -1.13 -38.08 19.98
C ILE A 483 -1.75 -38.46 18.66
N GLN A 484 -3.00 -38.90 18.70
CA GLN A 484 -3.75 -39.25 17.50
C GLN A 484 -4.36 -37.99 16.88
N THR A 485 -4.19 -37.81 15.58
CA THR A 485 -4.86 -36.75 14.82
C THR A 485 -6.17 -37.25 14.22
N LYS A 486 -7.14 -36.36 14.01
CA LYS A 486 -8.43 -36.71 13.38
C LYS A 486 -8.28 -37.05 11.90
N LYS A 487 -7.34 -36.38 11.22
CA LYS A 487 -6.99 -36.61 9.82
C LYS A 487 -5.52 -37.05 9.73
N TRP A 488 -5.21 -37.82 8.69
CA TRP A 488 -3.83 -38.11 8.34
C TRP A 488 -3.16 -36.84 7.82
N PHE A 489 -1.86 -36.71 8.10
CA PHE A 489 -1.03 -35.57 7.68
C PHE A 489 0.21 -36.07 6.95
N ASN A 490 0.74 -35.25 6.04
CA ASN A 490 1.97 -35.53 5.31
C ASN A 490 3.16 -35.64 6.30
N LYS A 491 4.02 -36.65 6.18
CA LYS A 491 5.23 -36.81 7.00
C LYS A 491 6.21 -35.62 6.98
N TYR A 492 6.08 -34.72 5.99
CA TYR A 492 6.86 -33.49 5.89
C TYR A 492 6.22 -32.31 6.60
N SER A 493 4.95 -32.37 6.99
CA SER A 493 4.28 -31.28 7.72
C SER A 493 4.66 -31.22 9.20
N ILE A 494 5.01 -32.39 9.76
CA ILE A 494 5.48 -32.57 11.13
C ILE A 494 6.59 -33.63 11.10
N SER A 495 7.75 -33.28 11.62
CA SER A 495 8.95 -34.11 11.61
C SER A 495 9.68 -34.09 12.95
N GLN A 496 10.60 -35.02 13.14
CA GLN A 496 11.45 -35.05 14.33
C GLN A 496 12.21 -33.73 14.50
N GLY A 497 12.20 -33.20 15.73
CA GLY A 497 12.84 -31.92 16.07
C GLY A 497 11.91 -30.71 15.98
N ASP A 498 10.74 -30.84 15.34
CA ASP A 498 9.78 -29.74 15.25
C ASP A 498 9.13 -29.44 16.60
N ARG A 499 8.80 -28.17 16.83
CA ARG A 499 8.09 -27.71 18.01
C ARG A 499 6.62 -27.50 17.70
N LEU A 500 5.78 -28.24 18.41
CA LEU A 500 4.33 -28.13 18.32
C LEU A 500 3.76 -27.39 19.53
N VAL A 501 2.77 -26.53 19.29
CA VAL A 501 1.97 -25.91 20.33
C VAL A 501 0.55 -26.44 20.24
N PHE A 502 0.01 -26.88 21.37
CA PHE A 502 -1.34 -27.41 21.46
C PHE A 502 -2.25 -26.41 22.19
N LYS A 503 -3.47 -26.22 21.69
CA LYS A 503 -4.48 -25.36 22.31
C LYS A 503 -5.87 -25.97 22.22
N ASN A 504 -6.74 -25.50 23.11
CA ASN A 504 -8.15 -25.84 23.17
C ASN A 504 -8.42 -27.35 23.30
N ILE A 505 -7.51 -28.08 23.98
CA ILE A 505 -7.70 -29.50 24.26
C ILE A 505 -8.67 -29.66 25.41
N VAL A 506 -9.75 -30.38 25.16
CA VAL A 506 -10.81 -30.63 26.14
C VAL A 506 -11.14 -32.12 26.16
N PHE A 507 -10.97 -32.74 27.33
CA PHE A 507 -11.44 -34.09 27.59
C PHE A 507 -12.98 -34.11 27.67
N PRO A 508 -13.63 -35.20 27.24
CA PRO A 508 -15.05 -35.39 27.51
C PRO A 508 -15.25 -35.53 29.03
N THR A 509 -16.36 -34.98 29.56
CA THR A 509 -16.63 -34.89 31.00
C THR A 509 -16.54 -36.24 31.71
N ALA A 510 -16.93 -37.33 31.03
CA ALA A 510 -16.87 -38.70 31.56
C ALA A 510 -15.43 -39.26 31.70
N SER A 511 -14.42 -38.60 31.15
CA SER A 511 -13.01 -39.04 31.17
C SER A 511 -12.12 -38.17 32.06
N VAL A 512 -12.69 -37.21 32.78
CA VAL A 512 -11.93 -36.35 33.70
C VAL A 512 -11.63 -37.11 34.99
N ASN A 513 -10.35 -37.29 35.28
CA ASN A 513 -9.83 -37.97 36.48
C ASN A 513 -8.85 -37.04 37.23
N GLY A 514 -8.36 -37.47 38.39
CA GLY A 514 -7.44 -36.67 39.22
C GLY A 514 -6.14 -36.24 38.52
N GLY A 515 -5.67 -36.99 37.51
CA GLY A 515 -4.50 -36.63 36.70
C GLY A 515 -4.80 -35.73 35.48
N SER A 516 -6.07 -35.56 35.08
CA SER A 516 -6.43 -34.87 33.83
C SER A 516 -6.05 -33.38 33.81
N PRO A 517 -6.24 -32.58 34.89
CA PRO A 517 -5.86 -31.17 34.87
C PRO A 517 -4.36 -30.96 34.67
N ASP A 518 -3.54 -31.77 35.34
CA ASP A 518 -2.08 -31.73 35.24
C ASP A 518 -1.60 -32.13 33.83
N PHE A 519 -2.18 -33.20 33.28
CA PHE A 519 -1.92 -33.60 31.89
C PHE A 519 -2.31 -32.52 30.87
N LEU A 520 -3.48 -31.89 31.03
CA LEU A 520 -3.92 -30.80 30.15
C LEU A 520 -2.99 -29.59 30.25
N SER A 521 -2.53 -29.25 31.46
CA SER A 521 -1.55 -28.17 31.69
C SER A 521 -0.22 -28.47 31.01
N TYR A 522 0.28 -29.71 31.16
CA TYR A 522 1.50 -30.17 30.51
C TYR A 522 1.39 -30.11 28.97
N ILE A 523 0.33 -30.69 28.40
CA ILE A 523 0.16 -30.73 26.95
C ILE A 523 -0.05 -29.33 26.36
N GLN A 524 -0.82 -28.46 27.01
CA GLN A 524 -1.15 -27.12 26.49
C GLN A 524 -0.18 -26.01 26.93
N ARG A 525 1.00 -26.37 27.43
CA ARG A 525 2.00 -25.38 27.85
C ARG A 525 2.43 -24.46 26.69
N ALA A 526 2.62 -23.18 26.97
CA ALA A 526 2.99 -22.17 25.97
C ALA A 526 4.35 -22.45 25.31
N ALA A 527 5.28 -23.10 26.03
CA ALA A 527 6.57 -23.52 25.49
C ALA A 527 6.44 -24.57 24.36
N GLY A 528 5.29 -25.22 24.23
CA GLY A 528 5.08 -26.31 23.28
C GLY A 528 5.86 -27.57 23.63
N HIS A 529 5.95 -28.48 22.65
CA HIS A 529 6.62 -29.77 22.77
C HIS A 529 7.46 -30.06 21.54
N VAL A 530 8.61 -30.69 21.75
CA VAL A 530 9.46 -31.15 20.65
C VAL A 530 9.00 -32.54 20.23
N VAL A 531 8.80 -32.70 18.92
CA VAL A 531 8.45 -33.97 18.29
C VAL A 531 9.66 -34.87 18.30
N VAL A 532 9.50 -36.08 18.85
CA VAL A 532 10.55 -37.10 18.86
C VAL A 532 10.49 -37.93 17.59
N ASP A 533 9.28 -38.28 17.14
CA ASP A 533 9.02 -38.94 15.87
C ASP A 533 7.53 -38.78 15.50
N VAL A 534 7.16 -39.25 14.32
CA VAL A 534 5.78 -39.41 13.88
C VAL A 534 5.47 -40.89 13.70
N GLY A 535 4.19 -41.24 13.68
CA GLY A 535 3.78 -42.63 13.58
C GLY A 535 2.46 -42.83 12.88
N ARG A 536 2.12 -44.09 12.76
CA ARG A 536 0.88 -44.57 12.17
C ARG A 536 0.34 -45.78 12.90
N PHE A 537 -0.98 -45.94 12.86
CA PHE A 537 -1.57 -47.27 13.02
C PHE A 537 -1.71 -47.95 11.65
N GLN A 538 -1.64 -49.27 11.64
CA GLN A 538 -2.00 -50.10 10.50
C GLN A 538 -3.01 -51.14 10.97
N LYS A 539 -4.11 -51.29 10.23
CA LYS A 539 -5.02 -52.43 10.44
C LYS A 539 -4.42 -53.62 9.71
N VAL A 540 -4.01 -54.63 10.46
CA VAL A 540 -3.58 -55.93 9.93
C VAL A 540 -4.66 -56.93 10.33
N SER A 541 -5.56 -57.24 9.41
CA SER A 541 -6.80 -58.01 9.68
C SER A 541 -7.70 -57.32 10.73
N THR A 542 -8.10 -58.02 11.80
CA THR A 542 -8.88 -57.49 12.94
C THR A 542 -8.03 -56.76 13.98
N ALA A 543 -6.69 -56.83 13.88
CA ALA A 543 -5.77 -56.21 14.83
C ALA A 543 -5.24 -54.85 14.35
N THR A 544 -4.94 -53.98 15.31
CA THR A 544 -4.33 -52.67 15.07
C THR A 544 -2.87 -52.71 15.48
N SER A 545 -1.93 -52.64 14.53
CA SER A 545 -0.50 -52.51 14.80
C SER A 545 -0.05 -51.05 14.75
N PHE A 546 1.04 -50.74 15.44
CA PHE A 546 1.62 -49.39 15.50
C PHE A 546 3.05 -49.40 14.96
N ALA A 547 3.40 -48.39 14.17
CA ALA A 547 4.73 -48.20 13.61
C ALA A 547 5.11 -46.72 13.56
N THR A 548 6.41 -46.42 13.55
CA THR A 548 6.91 -45.06 13.29
C THR A 548 6.96 -44.77 11.79
N GLY A 549 7.03 -43.47 11.47
CA GLY A 549 7.09 -42.97 10.11
C GLY A 549 5.76 -43.04 9.35
N GLY A 550 5.81 -42.55 8.12
CA GLY A 550 4.67 -42.52 7.22
C GLY A 550 4.27 -43.89 6.70
N ASN A 551 3.04 -43.98 6.18
CA ASN A 551 2.56 -45.15 5.48
C ASN A 551 3.26 -45.31 4.12
N ILE A 552 2.85 -46.31 3.34
CA ILE A 552 3.41 -46.54 1.99
C ILE A 552 3.21 -45.34 1.04
N GLN A 553 2.28 -44.44 1.36
CA GLN A 553 2.00 -43.20 0.67
C GLN A 553 2.60 -41.96 1.37
N GLY A 554 3.40 -42.13 2.43
CA GLY A 554 4.07 -41.05 3.15
C GLY A 554 3.20 -40.25 4.13
N TYR A 555 2.05 -40.77 4.53
CA TYR A 555 1.15 -40.12 5.50
C TYR A 555 1.25 -40.72 6.90
N CYS A 556 1.11 -39.87 7.93
CA CYS A 556 1.12 -40.21 9.34
C CYS A 556 -0.21 -39.83 10.00
N ASN A 557 -0.51 -40.40 11.16
CA ASN A 557 -1.65 -39.97 11.98
C ASN A 557 -1.39 -39.97 13.49
N TYR A 558 -0.14 -40.24 13.87
CA TYR A 558 0.34 -40.04 15.23
C TYR A 558 1.51 -39.09 15.26
N ILE A 559 1.51 -38.26 16.29
CA ILE A 559 2.64 -37.42 16.69
C ILE A 559 3.19 -38.01 17.98
N ILE A 560 4.50 -38.20 18.07
CA ILE A 560 5.13 -38.81 19.23
C ILE A 560 5.94 -37.74 19.97
N LEU A 561 5.55 -37.51 21.21
CA LEU A 561 6.22 -36.57 22.11
C LEU A 561 6.88 -37.31 23.27
N ARG A 562 7.87 -36.68 23.88
CA ARG A 562 8.38 -37.11 25.18
C ARG A 562 7.33 -36.82 26.27
N ASN A 563 7.12 -37.78 27.17
CA ASN A 563 6.25 -37.58 28.34
C ASN A 563 6.93 -36.68 29.40
N ASN A 564 6.23 -36.35 30.48
CA ASN A 564 6.77 -35.54 31.56
C ASN A 564 7.72 -36.37 32.44
N PHE A 565 8.93 -35.87 32.65
CA PHE A 565 9.94 -36.50 33.51
C PHE A 565 10.16 -35.63 34.74
N GLN A 566 10.64 -36.26 35.81
CA GLN A 566 11.11 -35.51 36.96
C GLN A 566 12.28 -34.59 36.58
N ASP A 567 12.54 -33.61 37.44
CA ASP A 567 13.61 -32.64 37.24
C ASP A 567 14.95 -33.36 36.96
N PRO A 568 15.53 -33.19 35.76
CA PRO A 568 16.78 -33.87 35.42
C PRO A 568 17.97 -33.38 36.26
N THR A 569 17.90 -32.19 36.87
CA THR A 569 18.98 -31.65 37.71
C THR A 569 19.16 -32.42 39.02
N THR A 570 18.14 -33.18 39.44
CA THR A 570 18.23 -34.08 40.60
C THR A 570 18.79 -35.46 40.23
N GLY A 571 19.17 -35.68 38.97
CA GLY A 571 19.62 -36.98 38.46
C GLY A 571 18.50 -38.01 38.28
N SER A 572 17.24 -37.63 38.48
CA SER A 572 16.10 -38.54 38.30
C SER A 572 15.83 -38.76 36.82
N VAL A 573 15.70 -40.03 36.44
CA VAL A 573 15.30 -40.46 35.08
C VAL A 573 13.86 -40.99 35.03
N SER A 574 13.15 -40.89 36.16
CA SER A 574 11.79 -41.41 36.31
C SER A 574 10.74 -40.45 35.72
N LEU A 575 9.59 -41.01 35.38
CA LEU A 575 8.45 -40.23 34.91
C LEU A 575 7.80 -39.48 36.07
N GLN A 576 7.35 -38.27 35.79
CA GLN A 576 6.53 -37.52 36.73
C GLN A 576 5.07 -37.97 36.57
N ASN A 577 4.50 -38.55 37.63
CA ASN A 577 3.11 -38.98 37.65
C ASN A 577 2.17 -37.77 37.55
N PHE A 578 1.22 -37.82 36.61
CA PHE A 578 0.18 -36.81 36.52
C PHE A 578 -0.78 -36.89 37.71
N GLY A 579 -1.11 -35.75 38.31
CA GLY A 579 -1.95 -35.69 39.51
C GLY A 579 -1.22 -36.10 40.80
N GLY A 580 0.12 -36.10 40.78
CA GLY A 580 1.00 -36.16 41.95
C GLY A 580 1.20 -37.54 42.58
N ASN A 581 0.46 -38.58 42.17
CA ASN A 581 0.61 -39.94 42.70
C ASN A 581 0.32 -41.00 41.64
N ALA A 582 0.73 -42.25 41.92
CA ALA A 582 0.59 -43.37 40.99
C ALA A 582 -0.88 -43.72 40.69
N THR A 583 -1.76 -43.66 41.69
CA THR A 583 -3.19 -44.01 41.53
C THR A 583 -3.89 -43.09 40.53
N ASN A 584 -3.73 -41.78 40.68
CA ASN A 584 -4.27 -40.77 39.77
C ASN A 584 -3.68 -40.91 38.36
N ASN A 585 -2.38 -41.19 38.27
CA ASN A 585 -1.71 -41.42 37.00
C ASN A 585 -2.25 -42.67 36.30
N THR A 586 -2.39 -43.80 37.00
CA THR A 586 -2.97 -45.03 36.44
C THR A 586 -4.41 -44.82 35.98
N ALA A 587 -5.24 -44.10 36.75
CA ALA A 587 -6.60 -43.77 36.36
C ALA A 587 -6.64 -42.92 35.09
N LEU A 588 -5.77 -41.89 34.99
CA LEU A 588 -5.62 -41.09 33.78
C LEU A 588 -5.24 -41.98 32.59
N VAL A 589 -4.15 -42.75 32.71
CA VAL A 589 -3.63 -43.61 31.63
C VAL A 589 -4.73 -44.52 31.11
N ASN A 590 -5.43 -45.24 31.99
CA ASN A 590 -6.52 -46.15 31.61
C ASN A 590 -7.67 -45.45 30.88
N SER A 591 -7.89 -44.15 31.11
CA SER A 591 -8.94 -43.38 30.45
C SER A 591 -8.57 -42.86 29.05
N LEU A 592 -7.28 -42.69 28.73
CA LEU A 592 -6.84 -42.04 27.48
C LEU A 592 -7.29 -42.76 26.18
N PRO A 593 -7.17 -44.09 26.03
CA PRO A 593 -7.53 -44.77 24.78
C PRO A 593 -9.02 -44.69 24.42
N GLY A 594 -9.89 -44.50 25.41
CA GLY A 594 -11.34 -44.39 25.22
C GLY A 594 -11.86 -42.95 25.20
N ALA A 595 -11.02 -41.96 25.53
CA ALA A 595 -11.39 -40.56 25.58
C ALA A 595 -11.22 -39.92 24.20
N ALA A 596 -12.28 -39.82 23.41
CA ALA A 596 -12.27 -38.97 22.22
C ALA A 596 -12.28 -37.50 22.65
N MET A 597 -11.30 -36.70 22.21
CA MET A 597 -11.24 -35.28 22.57
C MET A 597 -12.44 -34.52 21.99
N VAL A 598 -13.06 -33.67 22.80
CA VAL A 598 -14.16 -32.79 22.36
C VAL A 598 -13.63 -31.76 21.37
N SER A 599 -12.51 -31.14 21.74
CA SER A 599 -11.76 -30.18 20.93
C SER A 599 -10.27 -30.34 21.20
N GLY A 600 -9.45 -29.78 20.32
CA GLY A 600 -8.00 -29.76 20.46
C GLY A 600 -7.35 -29.58 19.11
N ARG A 601 -6.39 -28.66 19.03
CA ARG A 601 -5.64 -28.39 17.81
C ARG A 601 -4.16 -28.18 18.12
N ALA A 602 -3.31 -28.63 17.21
CA ALA A 602 -1.89 -28.38 17.26
C ALA A 602 -1.43 -27.60 16.03
N ILE A 603 -0.42 -26.76 16.20
CA ILE A 603 0.28 -26.05 15.13
C ILE A 603 1.78 -26.35 15.20
N ASN A 604 2.43 -26.50 14.04
CA ASN A 604 3.88 -26.62 13.96
C ASN A 604 4.53 -25.23 13.84
N MET A 605 5.26 -24.82 14.88
CA MET A 605 5.90 -23.50 14.95
C MET A 605 7.14 -23.41 14.06
N ASN A 606 7.81 -24.53 13.79
CA ASN A 606 9.01 -24.54 12.96
C ASN A 606 8.73 -24.33 11.47
N HIS A 607 7.49 -24.51 11.04
CA HIS A 607 7.15 -24.40 9.62
C HIS A 607 6.43 -23.08 9.30
N GLN A 608 6.39 -22.12 10.22
CA GLN A 608 5.64 -20.88 9.99
C GLN A 608 6.43 -19.93 9.08
N THR A 609 5.71 -19.16 8.26
CA THR A 609 6.32 -18.18 7.35
C THR A 609 6.48 -16.83 8.06
N HIS A 610 7.49 -16.06 7.65
CA HIS A 610 7.76 -14.76 8.22
C HIS A 610 8.02 -13.73 7.12
N PHE A 611 7.29 -12.62 7.14
CA PHE A 611 7.43 -11.53 6.19
C PHE A 611 7.99 -10.29 6.86
N VAL A 612 8.86 -9.58 6.14
CA VAL A 612 9.41 -8.30 6.57
C VAL A 612 9.00 -7.24 5.56
N LEU A 613 8.29 -6.23 6.05
CA LEU A 613 7.93 -5.05 5.30
C LEU A 613 8.54 -3.82 5.94
N ARG A 614 8.83 -2.81 5.12
CA ARG A 614 9.17 -1.47 5.60
C ARG A 614 7.97 -0.55 5.36
N ILE A 615 7.48 0.06 6.42
CA ILE A 615 6.38 1.02 6.37
C ILE A 615 6.97 2.40 6.64
N ILE A 616 6.73 3.31 5.72
CA ILE A 616 7.24 4.67 5.78
C ILE A 616 6.04 5.58 5.95
N THR A 617 6.09 6.36 7.02
CA THR A 617 5.04 7.29 7.41
C THR A 617 5.55 8.71 7.31
N ARG A 618 4.64 9.66 7.11
CA ARG A 618 4.95 11.07 7.03
C ARG A 618 4.33 11.80 8.20
N ASP A 619 5.18 12.35 9.05
CA ASP A 619 4.78 13.18 10.18
C ASP A 619 5.23 14.62 9.97
N MET A 620 4.53 15.55 10.62
CA MET A 620 4.89 16.96 10.60
C MET A 620 6.20 17.15 11.35
N ASP A 621 7.21 17.73 10.70
CA ASP A 621 8.44 18.08 11.38
C ASP A 621 8.21 19.36 12.18
N SER A 622 8.23 19.25 13.51
CA SER A 622 8.08 20.38 14.42
C SER A 622 9.41 21.05 14.77
N SER A 623 10.55 20.40 14.48
CA SER A 623 11.88 20.88 14.84
C SER A 623 12.40 21.96 13.89
N THR A 624 12.00 21.90 12.63
CA THR A 624 12.26 22.91 11.59
C THR A 624 11.52 24.24 11.81
N ARG A 625 10.60 24.30 12.78
CA ARG A 625 9.85 25.51 13.14
C ARG A 625 10.56 26.42 14.15
N LEU A 626 11.66 25.97 14.77
CA LEU A 626 12.48 26.82 15.63
C LEU A 626 13.52 27.53 14.77
N ARG A 627 13.33 28.84 14.55
CA ARG A 627 14.38 29.69 13.99
C ARG A 627 15.61 29.65 14.92
N PRO A 628 16.84 29.61 14.40
CA PRO A 628 18.06 29.76 15.21
C PRO A 628 18.04 31.02 16.09
N ASP A 629 17.32 32.06 15.66
CA ASP A 629 17.16 33.33 16.38
C ASP A 629 16.32 33.22 17.68
N ASN A 630 15.71 32.06 17.94
CA ASN A 630 14.90 31.77 19.14
C ASN A 630 15.58 30.79 20.12
N MET A 631 16.87 30.46 19.92
CA MET A 631 17.75 29.87 20.95
C MET A 631 18.69 30.94 21.49
#